data_AF-A0A1A8XH03-F1
#
_entry.id   AF-A0A1A8XH03-F1
#
_cell.length_a   1.000
_cell.length_b   1.000
_cell.length_c   1.000
_cell.angle_alpha   90.00
_cell.angle_beta   90.00
_cell.angle_gamma   90.00
#
_symmetry.space_group_name_H-M   'P 1'
#
loop_
_entity.id
_entity.type
_entity.pdbx_description
1 polymer ?
#
loop_
_entity_poly.entity_id
_entity_poly.type
_entity_poly.pdbx_seq_one_letter_code
_entity_poly.pdbx_strand_id
1 'polypeptide(L)'
;MNFPEFFDSAPRIAVRDPLARFLGAAAEGIIEYAYSDAVKLAGHSCPTVASARLERLPGDARRRRYCDRRPDRTVPVTMARPRRDAARRAG
;
A
#
# COMPACT_ATOMS: atom_id res chain seq x y z
N MET A 1 4.38 13.74 -13.81
CA MET A 1 4.48 14.64 -12.64
C MET A 1 5.92 14.56 -12.16
N ASN A 2 6.64 15.68 -12.11
CA ASN A 2 8.02 15.71 -11.60
C ASN A 2 7.94 16.10 -10.11
N PHE A 3 8.39 15.23 -9.21
CA PHE A 3 8.45 15.54 -7.79
C PHE A 3 9.80 16.18 -7.44
N PRO A 4 9.87 17.02 -6.41
CA PRO A 4 11.15 17.49 -5.90
C PRO A 4 12.03 16.31 -5.47
N GLU A 5 13.34 16.36 -5.75
CA GLU A 5 14.27 15.26 -5.44
C GLU A 5 14.29 14.88 -3.95
N PHE A 6 14.03 15.84 -3.05
CA PHE A 6 13.99 15.56 -1.61
C PHE A 6 12.86 14.59 -1.22
N PHE A 7 11.85 14.36 -2.08
CA PHE A 7 10.81 13.37 -1.81
C PHE A 7 11.39 11.95 -1.68
N ASP A 8 12.47 11.65 -2.40
CA ASP A 8 13.12 10.34 -2.38
C ASP A 8 14.00 10.15 -1.13
N SER A 9 14.36 11.24 -0.45
CA SER A 9 15.08 11.18 0.84
C SER A 9 14.19 10.75 2.01
N ALA A 10 12.86 10.80 1.84
CA ALA A 10 11.93 10.37 2.87
C ALA A 10 11.88 8.83 2.97
N PRO A 11 11.83 8.25 4.18
CA PRO A 11 11.80 6.79 4.33
C PRO A 11 10.56 6.16 3.66
N ARG A 12 10.74 4.97 3.09
CA ARG A 12 9.66 4.18 2.50
C ARG A 12 8.91 3.40 3.58
N ILE A 13 7.60 3.23 3.38
CA ILE A 13 6.76 2.42 4.26
C ILE A 13 6.48 1.10 3.56
N ALA A 14 7.03 0.00 4.07
CA ALA A 14 6.66 -1.33 3.63
C ALA A 14 5.46 -1.85 4.43
N VAL A 15 4.46 -2.38 3.73
CA VAL A 15 3.20 -2.88 4.26
C VAL A 15 3.03 -4.33 3.80
N ARG A 16 2.60 -5.21 4.71
CA ARG A 16 2.23 -6.58 4.33
C ARG A 16 0.76 -6.62 3.95
N ASP A 17 0.49 -7.11 2.76
CA ASP A 17 -0.84 -7.28 2.19
C ASP A 17 -1.07 -8.76 1.87
N PRO A 18 -1.82 -9.48 2.72
CA PRO A 18 -2.09 -10.90 2.51
C PRO A 18 -2.88 -11.20 1.22
N LEU A 19 -3.70 -10.26 0.75
CA LEU A 19 -4.41 -10.41 -0.51
C LEU A 19 -3.43 -10.29 -1.68
N ALA A 20 -2.52 -9.32 -1.65
CA ALA A 20 -1.48 -9.19 -2.66
C ALA A 20 -0.58 -10.43 -2.71
N ARG A 21 -0.28 -11.04 -1.55
CA ARG A 21 0.39 -12.34 -1.47
C ARG A 21 -0.44 -13.44 -2.13
N PHE A 22 -1.71 -13.55 -1.77
CA PHE A 22 -2.61 -14.58 -2.30
C PHE A 22 -2.77 -14.51 -3.82
N LEU A 23 -2.90 -13.30 -4.35
CA LEU A 23 -3.04 -13.06 -5.79
C LEU A 23 -1.70 -13.13 -6.56
N GLY A 24 -0.57 -13.27 -5.87
CA GLY A 24 0.76 -13.18 -6.48
C GLY A 24 1.07 -11.80 -7.07
N ALA A 25 0.38 -10.75 -6.60
CA ALA A 25 0.49 -9.38 -7.12
C ALA A 25 1.73 -8.65 -6.60
N ALA A 26 2.35 -9.12 -5.51
CA ALA A 26 3.57 -8.57 -4.94
C ALA A 26 4.44 -9.68 -4.34
N ALA A 27 5.77 -9.54 -4.46
CA ALA A 27 6.72 -10.45 -3.84
C ALA A 27 6.49 -10.49 -2.32
N GLU A 28 6.24 -11.70 -1.79
CA GLU A 28 5.88 -11.94 -0.39
C GLU A 28 4.65 -11.16 0.13
N GLY A 29 3.86 -10.54 -0.76
CA GLY A 29 2.80 -9.61 -0.39
C GLY A 29 3.30 -8.30 0.23
N ILE A 30 4.53 -7.89 -0.04
CA ILE A 30 5.10 -6.64 0.49
C ILE A 30 4.89 -5.52 -0.54
N ILE A 31 4.26 -4.43 -0.10
CA ILE A 31 4.05 -3.21 -0.91
C ILE A 31 4.82 -2.07 -0.25
N GLU A 32 5.61 -1.35 -1.04
CA GLU A 32 6.35 -0.18 -0.59
C GLU A 32 5.69 1.13 -1.04
N TYR A 33 5.53 2.06 -0.11
CA TYR A 33 4.98 3.39 -0.38
C TYR A 33 6.04 4.48 -0.16
N ALA A 34 6.33 5.25 -1.20
CA ALA A 34 7.16 6.46 -1.17
C ALA A 34 6.36 7.69 -0.71
N TYR A 35 7.05 8.79 -0.38
CA TYR A 35 6.40 10.04 -0.02
C TYR A 35 5.54 10.59 -1.16
N SER A 36 6.03 10.46 -2.39
CA SER A 36 5.29 10.79 -3.60
C SER A 36 3.95 10.06 -3.71
N ASP A 37 3.81 8.83 -3.19
CA ASP A 37 2.54 8.11 -3.24
C ASP A 37 1.49 8.69 -2.30
N ALA A 38 1.92 9.21 -1.14
CA ALA A 38 1.03 9.97 -0.26
C ALA A 38 0.58 11.29 -0.90
N VAL A 39 1.49 11.97 -1.59
CA VAL A 39 1.19 13.22 -2.32
C VAL A 39 0.28 12.96 -3.51
N LYS A 40 0.50 11.89 -4.27
CA LYS A 40 -0.41 11.47 -5.35
C LYS A 40 -1.81 11.18 -4.82
N LEU A 41 -1.92 10.49 -3.69
CA LEU A 41 -3.20 10.18 -3.07
C LEU A 41 -3.94 11.43 -2.57
N ALA A 42 -3.22 12.38 -1.97
CA ALA A 42 -3.79 13.63 -1.48
C ALA A 42 -4.00 14.69 -2.58
N GLY A 43 -3.36 14.52 -3.74
CA GLY A 43 -3.29 15.51 -4.82
C GLY A 43 -2.37 16.71 -4.55
N HIS A 44 -1.82 16.84 -3.34
CA HIS A 44 -0.97 17.95 -2.93
C HIS A 44 -0.09 17.58 -1.74
N SER A 45 0.89 18.44 -1.44
CA SER A 45 1.86 18.25 -0.36
C SER A 45 1.74 19.36 0.69
N CYS A 46 0.65 19.38 1.44
CA CYS A 46 0.52 20.29 2.59
C CYS A 46 1.25 19.73 3.83
N PRO A 47 1.56 20.57 4.83
CA PRO A 47 2.15 20.11 6.09
C PRO A 47 1.33 19.02 6.78
N THR A 48 0.00 19.02 6.66
CA THR A 48 -0.86 17.96 7.24
C THR A 48 -0.62 16.59 6.60
N VAL A 49 -0.51 16.53 5.27
CA VAL A 49 -0.18 15.28 4.55
C VAL A 49 1.22 14.80 4.92
N ALA A 50 2.17 15.73 5.02
CA ALA A 50 3.52 15.44 5.49
C ALA A 50 3.51 14.85 6.89
N SER A 51 2.84 15.49 7.84
CA SER A 51 2.70 15.03 9.22
C SER A 51 2.00 13.67 9.32
N ALA A 52 0.88 13.46 8.62
CA ALA A 52 0.17 12.17 8.63
C ALA A 52 1.04 11.03 8.05
N ARG A 53 1.84 11.29 7.02
CA ARG A 53 2.82 10.31 6.54
C ARG A 53 3.93 10.09 7.57
N LEU A 54 4.44 11.16 8.15
CA LEU A 54 5.37 11.10 9.27
C LEU A 54 4.75 10.46 10.51
N GLU A 55 3.44 10.19 10.59
CA GLU A 55 2.69 9.38 11.59
C GLU A 55 2.56 7.89 11.24
N ARG A 56 2.80 7.55 9.97
CA ARG A 56 2.77 6.16 9.48
C ARG A 56 4.13 5.46 9.31
N LEU A 57 5.23 6.19 9.24
CA LEU A 57 6.59 5.62 9.28
C LEU A 57 6.79 4.65 10.47
N PRO A 58 7.57 3.56 10.32
CA PRO A 58 7.89 2.64 11.42
C PRO A 58 8.56 3.34 12.61
N GLY A 59 8.44 2.76 13.81
CA GLY A 59 9.00 3.29 15.06
C GLY A 59 10.50 3.62 14.96
N ASP A 60 11.27 2.78 14.28
CA ASP A 60 12.72 3.01 14.11
C ASP A 60 13.04 4.21 13.21
N ALA A 61 12.17 4.48 12.23
CA ALA A 61 12.22 5.68 11.40
C ALA A 61 11.70 6.93 12.14
N ARG A 62 10.99 6.76 13.28
CA ARG A 62 10.48 7.84 14.15
C ARG A 62 11.36 8.16 15.35
N ARG A 63 12.02 7.14 15.95
CA ARG A 63 13.01 7.10 17.07
C ARG A 63 12.80 5.84 17.96
N ARG A 64 13.91 5.13 18.25
CA ARG A 64 14.21 4.24 19.41
C ARG A 64 13.03 3.81 20.33
N ARG A 65 12.50 2.61 20.09
CA ARG A 65 11.47 1.86 20.86
C ARG A 65 10.07 1.98 20.26
N TYR A 66 9.76 1.07 19.34
CA TYR A 66 8.58 0.19 19.40
C TYR A 66 8.76 -0.93 18.37
N CYS A 67 8.22 -2.11 18.68
CA CYS A 67 8.43 -3.39 17.98
C CYS A 67 8.26 -3.30 16.45
N ASP A 68 9.10 -4.04 15.70
CA ASP A 68 9.21 -4.12 14.21
C ASP A 68 7.99 -4.79 13.52
N ARG A 69 6.78 -4.55 14.05
CA ARG A 69 5.56 -5.10 13.48
C ARG A 69 5.11 -4.20 12.33
N ARG A 70 5.29 -4.71 11.11
CA ARG A 70 4.74 -4.09 9.90
C ARG A 70 3.21 -4.02 10.00
N PRO A 71 2.61 -2.93 9.51
CA PRO A 71 1.16 -2.88 9.42
C PRO A 71 0.62 -3.92 8.45
N ASP A 72 -0.48 -4.53 8.83
CA ASP A 72 -1.27 -5.47 8.03
C ASP A 72 -2.45 -4.73 7.37
N ARG A 73 -2.72 -5.01 6.10
CA ARG A 73 -3.85 -4.47 5.30
C ARG A 73 -4.95 -5.51 5.04
N THR A 74 -5.08 -6.53 5.88
CA THR A 74 -6.10 -7.57 5.69
C THR A 74 -7.51 -7.00 5.62
N VAL A 75 -8.19 -7.28 4.51
CA VAL A 75 -9.64 -7.10 4.33
C VAL A 75 -10.24 -8.42 3.81
N PRO A 76 -11.43 -8.83 4.25
CA PRO A 76 -12.07 -10.04 3.74
C PRO A 76 -12.45 -9.84 2.27
N VAL A 77 -11.96 -10.71 1.39
CA VAL A 77 -12.29 -10.71 -0.04
C VAL A 77 -13.02 -12.00 -0.39
N THR A 78 -14.21 -11.84 -0.96
CA THR A 78 -14.98 -12.93 -1.56
C THR A 78 -14.86 -12.83 -3.08
N MET A 79 -14.25 -13.82 -3.73
CA MET A 79 -14.30 -13.90 -5.19
C MET A 79 -15.69 -14.38 -5.63
N ALA A 80 -16.37 -13.56 -6.42
CA ALA A 80 -17.59 -13.98 -7.10
C ALA A 80 -17.25 -15.15 -8.03
N ARG A 81 -18.03 -16.24 -7.97
CA ARG A 81 -17.88 -17.33 -8.92
C ARG A 81 -18.17 -16.81 -10.33
N PRO A 82 -17.43 -17.27 -11.36
CA PRO A 82 -17.72 -16.86 -12.74
C PRO A 82 -19.18 -17.17 -13.06
N ARG A 83 -19.88 -16.19 -13.66
CA ARG A 83 -21.24 -16.39 -14.17
C ARG A 83 -21.16 -17.48 -15.23
N ARG A 84 -21.83 -18.61 -14.99
CA ARG A 84 -22.07 -19.62 -16.02
C ARG A 84 -23.13 -19.07 -16.97
N ASP A 85 -22.74 -18.18 -17.86
CA ASP A 85 -23.60 -17.78 -18.98
C ASP A 85 -23.59 -18.92 -20.01
N ALA A 86 -24.60 -19.78 -19.84
CA ALA A 86 -25.23 -20.66 -20.81
C ALA A 86 -24.48 -20.88 -22.15
N ALA A 87 -23.59 -21.87 -22.17
CA ALA A 87 -23.31 -22.68 -23.35
C ALA A 87 -24.53 -23.56 -23.74
N ARG A 88 -25.73 -22.96 -23.85
CA ARG A 88 -26.98 -23.64 -24.25
C ARG A 88 -27.69 -22.90 -25.40
N ARG A 89 -26.90 -22.45 -26.38
CA ARG A 89 -27.37 -22.02 -27.72
C ARG A 89 -26.32 -22.33 -28.79
N ALA A 90 -25.93 -23.59 -28.92
CA ALA A 90 -25.39 -24.17 -30.16
C ALA A 90 -25.26 -25.68 -29.93
N GLY A 91 -26.06 -26.47 -30.67
CA GLY A 91 -26.11 -27.93 -30.59
C GLY A 91 -27.54 -28.41 -30.47
#